data_AF-A0A7J8WJG5-F1
#
_entry.id   AF-A0A7J8WJG5-F1
#
_cell.length_a   1.000
_cell.length_b   1.000
_cell.length_c   1.000
_cell.angle_alpha   90.00
_cell.angle_beta   90.00
_cell.angle_gamma   90.00
#
_symmetry.space_group_name_H-M   'P 1'
#
loop_
_entity.id
_entity.type
_entity.pdbx_description
1 polymer ?
#
loop_
_entity_poly.entity_id
_entity_poly.type
_entity_poly.pdbx_seq_one_letter_code
_entity_poly.pdbx_strand_id
1 'polypeptide(L)'
;ALSASGLRALRYAREVEGIGQVVALDNDKGAVEACQRNIKFNGSVACSKVDLDPYGSPSVFLDSAVQSVVDGGMLMCTATDMAVLCGGNGEVCYSKYGSYPLRGKYCHEMALRILLACIESHANRYKRYIVPVLSVQMDFYVRVFVRIYTSASAMKNTPLKLSYVYQCTGCDAFHLQPIGRTVSKNTSVRYLPGFAPVVPQECSHCQKKFNMGGPIWSAPIHDQEWVTNILSDVKSMKDRYPAYDRISAVLTTISEELPDVPLFLSLHNLCATLKCTSPSAVIFRSAVINAGYRISGTHVNPLGLKSDAPMEVIWDIMRCWVKNHPVKAQPADQPGSVILAKEPVLQANFARAVASLSKAQAKKVARFLPNPERHWGPKLRAGRQITSKHISLLGEEKVNGCLSHQDSELDAKRQKIEKLEDAPAES
;
A
#
# COMPACT_ATOMS: atom_id res chain seq x y z
N ALA A 1 22.05 -1.37 -0.99
CA ALA A 1 22.42 0.06 -0.95
C ALA A 1 21.78 0.71 0.27
N LEU A 2 22.38 1.77 0.82
CA LEU A 2 21.89 2.48 2.02
C LEU A 2 21.86 1.55 3.25
N SER A 3 23.04 1.06 3.63
CA SER A 3 23.18 -0.09 4.52
C SER A 3 23.09 0.29 6.00
N ALA A 4 23.19 1.56 6.35
CA ALA A 4 23.22 2.10 7.71
C ALA A 4 24.16 1.28 8.62
N SER A 5 23.60 0.54 9.59
CA SER A 5 24.37 -0.33 10.50
C SER A 5 24.97 -1.59 9.85
N GLY A 6 24.67 -1.85 8.58
CA GLY A 6 25.09 -3.06 7.86
C GLY A 6 24.31 -4.33 8.22
N LEU A 7 23.34 -4.26 9.14
CA LEU A 7 22.59 -5.42 9.64
C LEU A 7 21.98 -6.24 8.51
N ARG A 8 21.42 -5.60 7.48
CA ARG A 8 20.80 -6.32 6.36
C ARG A 8 21.83 -7.09 5.53
N ALA A 9 22.98 -6.48 5.25
CA ALA A 9 24.07 -7.15 4.53
C ALA A 9 24.62 -8.35 5.33
N LEU A 10 24.76 -8.20 6.66
CA LEU A 10 25.18 -9.29 7.55
C LEU A 10 24.17 -10.44 7.57
N ARG A 11 22.88 -10.13 7.63
CA ARG A 11 21.82 -11.15 7.57
C ARG A 11 21.81 -11.86 6.23
N TYR A 12 21.97 -11.15 5.10
CA TYR A 12 22.11 -11.80 3.81
C TYR A 12 23.30 -12.76 3.75
N ALA A 13 24.47 -12.36 4.25
CA ALA A 13 25.66 -13.21 4.28
C ALA A 13 25.53 -14.45 5.18
N ARG A 14 24.73 -14.38 6.26
CA ARG A 14 24.58 -15.47 7.23
C ARG A 14 23.36 -16.37 7.00
N GLU A 15 22.27 -15.80 6.51
CA GLU A 15 20.96 -16.47 6.44
C GLU A 15 20.65 -17.01 5.05
N VAL A 16 21.34 -16.55 4.00
CA VAL A 16 21.11 -16.99 2.61
C VAL A 16 22.23 -17.95 2.18
N GLU A 17 21.89 -19.22 2.02
CA GLU A 17 22.82 -20.24 1.53
C GLU A 17 23.16 -20.01 0.05
N GLY A 18 24.42 -20.28 -0.32
CA GLY A 18 24.91 -20.09 -1.69
C GLY A 18 24.98 -18.63 -2.15
N ILE A 19 24.86 -17.65 -1.23
CA ILE A 19 25.10 -16.26 -1.58
C ILE A 19 26.59 -16.07 -1.84
N GLY A 20 26.91 -15.52 -3.02
CA GLY A 20 28.28 -15.13 -3.34
C GLY A 20 28.66 -13.87 -2.57
N GLN A 21 29.15 -12.87 -3.29
CA GLN A 21 29.59 -11.62 -2.68
C GLN A 21 28.42 -10.74 -2.22
N VAL A 22 28.51 -10.16 -1.02
CA VAL A 22 27.58 -9.15 -0.50
C VAL A 22 28.27 -7.79 -0.45
N VAL A 23 27.72 -6.80 -1.18
CA VAL A 23 28.21 -5.42 -1.18
C VAL A 23 27.27 -4.53 -0.39
N ALA A 24 27.79 -3.95 0.70
CA ALA A 24 27.13 -2.89 1.45
C ALA A 24 27.63 -1.53 0.94
N LEU A 25 26.72 -0.57 0.82
CA LEU A 25 26.99 0.82 0.44
C LEU A 25 26.24 1.76 1.38
N ASP A 26 26.86 2.86 1.77
CA ASP A 26 26.24 3.96 2.51
C ASP A 26 26.93 5.30 2.14
N ASN A 27 26.37 6.44 2.53
CA ASN A 27 26.95 7.77 2.31
C ASN A 27 27.54 8.37 3.60
N ASP A 28 27.23 7.81 4.77
CA ASP A 28 27.87 8.22 6.02
C ASP A 28 29.34 7.81 6.05
N LYS A 29 30.26 8.72 6.39
CA LYS A 29 31.72 8.45 6.36
C LYS A 29 32.11 7.23 7.21
N GLY A 30 31.49 7.02 8.36
CA GLY A 30 31.76 5.86 9.21
C GLY A 30 31.29 4.54 8.61
N ALA A 31 30.13 4.54 7.95
CA ALA A 31 29.64 3.38 7.19
C ALA A 31 30.41 3.18 5.87
N VAL A 32 30.86 4.26 5.22
CA VAL A 32 31.69 4.25 4.01
C VAL A 32 33.07 3.65 4.30
N GLU A 33 33.70 3.92 5.43
CA GLU A 33 34.98 3.29 5.82
C GLU A 33 34.85 1.78 6.05
N ALA A 34 33.70 1.33 6.56
CA ALA A 34 33.36 -0.10 6.64
C ALA A 34 33.07 -0.72 5.26
N CYS A 35 32.46 0.03 4.35
CA CYS A 35 32.17 -0.40 2.98
C CYS A 35 33.40 -0.37 2.06
N GLN A 36 34.31 0.60 2.20
CA GLN A 36 35.52 0.76 1.39
C GLN A 36 36.52 -0.37 1.60
N ARG A 37 36.59 -0.95 2.81
CA ARG A 37 37.35 -2.18 3.06
C ARG A 37 36.82 -3.37 2.25
N ASN A 38 35.52 -3.42 1.94
CA ASN A 38 34.90 -4.48 1.14
C ASN A 38 34.96 -4.20 -0.38
N ILE A 39 34.95 -2.93 -0.80
CA ILE A 39 35.03 -2.50 -2.21
C ILE A 39 36.44 -2.70 -2.78
N LYS A 40 37.50 -2.46 -2.00
CA LYS A 40 38.90 -2.65 -2.43
C LYS A 40 39.25 -4.07 -2.87
N PHE A 41 38.39 -5.05 -2.58
CA PHE A 41 38.57 -6.44 -2.96
C PHE A 41 37.84 -6.87 -4.25
N ASN A 42 36.88 -6.10 -4.78
CA ASN A 42 35.84 -6.70 -5.64
C ASN A 42 35.36 -5.92 -6.89
N GLY A 43 36.05 -4.89 -7.37
CA GLY A 43 35.78 -4.30 -8.69
C GLY A 43 34.33 -3.81 -8.93
N SER A 44 34.04 -3.39 -10.16
CA SER A 44 32.70 -2.99 -10.60
C SER A 44 31.98 -4.23 -11.13
N VAL A 45 30.95 -4.72 -10.42
CA VAL A 45 30.21 -5.92 -10.82
C VAL A 45 28.71 -5.62 -10.83
N ALA A 46 28.02 -6.03 -11.90
CA ALA A 46 26.57 -6.05 -11.95
C ALA A 46 26.04 -7.03 -10.88
N CYS A 47 25.07 -6.59 -10.08
CA CYS A 47 24.60 -7.34 -8.91
C CYS A 47 23.41 -8.24 -9.28
N SER A 48 23.44 -9.51 -8.85
CA SER A 48 22.30 -10.43 -9.00
C SER A 48 21.08 -10.01 -8.18
N LYS A 49 21.31 -9.35 -7.05
CA LYS A 49 20.28 -8.85 -6.14
C LYS A 49 20.68 -7.45 -5.67
N VAL A 50 19.77 -6.48 -5.81
CA VAL A 50 19.96 -5.10 -5.32
C VAL A 50 18.83 -4.78 -4.37
N ASP A 51 19.16 -4.32 -3.16
CA ASP A 51 18.18 -3.81 -2.19
C ASP A 51 18.33 -2.30 -2.01
N LEU A 52 17.25 -1.57 -2.31
CA LEU A 52 17.11 -0.13 -2.12
C LEU A 52 16.19 0.13 -0.92
N ASP A 53 16.74 0.72 0.13
CA ASP A 53 15.97 1.08 1.32
C ASP A 53 16.33 2.48 1.85
N PRO A 54 15.88 3.53 1.16
CA PRO A 54 16.07 4.90 1.59
C PRO A 54 15.07 5.34 2.67
N TYR A 55 15.48 6.33 3.44
CA TYR A 55 14.55 7.17 4.19
C TYR A 55 13.78 8.08 3.22
N GLY A 56 12.48 7.86 3.11
CA GLY A 56 11.56 8.54 2.20
C GLY A 56 11.38 7.80 0.87
N SER A 57 11.67 8.50 -0.23
CA SER A 57 11.42 8.04 -1.60
C SER A 57 12.65 7.34 -2.19
N PRO A 58 12.46 6.20 -2.88
CA PRO A 58 13.52 5.56 -3.66
C PRO A 58 13.70 6.14 -5.06
N SER A 59 12.82 7.06 -5.52
CA SER A 59 12.76 7.52 -6.91
C SER A 59 14.11 7.97 -7.48
N VAL A 60 14.92 8.67 -6.70
CA VAL A 60 16.24 9.20 -7.13
C VAL A 60 17.29 8.11 -7.38
N PHE A 61 17.11 6.92 -6.80
CA PHE A 61 18.05 5.80 -6.93
C PHE A 61 17.61 4.77 -7.96
N LEU A 62 16.37 4.86 -8.45
CA LEU A 62 15.79 3.85 -9.34
C LEU A 62 16.56 3.75 -10.66
N ASP A 63 16.97 4.87 -11.24
CA ASP A 63 17.66 4.92 -12.52
C ASP A 63 18.98 4.14 -12.51
N SER A 64 19.83 4.36 -11.50
CA SER A 64 21.07 3.60 -11.33
C SER A 64 20.80 2.15 -10.93
N ALA A 65 19.79 1.90 -10.10
CA ALA A 65 19.48 0.56 -9.62
C ALA A 65 19.03 -0.37 -10.76
N VAL A 66 18.12 0.06 -11.63
CA VAL A 66 17.64 -0.77 -12.75
C VAL A 66 18.75 -1.12 -13.74
N GLN A 67 19.80 -0.29 -13.84
CA GLN A 67 20.97 -0.56 -14.67
C GLN A 67 21.95 -1.54 -13.99
N SER A 68 22.13 -1.41 -12.68
CA SER A 68 23.08 -2.24 -11.91
C SER A 68 22.67 -3.70 -11.74
N VAL A 69 21.37 -4.01 -11.87
CA VAL A 69 20.84 -5.37 -11.75
C VAL A 69 21.16 -6.16 -13.03
N VAL A 70 21.69 -7.37 -12.87
CA VAL A 70 21.92 -8.30 -13.99
C VAL A 70 20.60 -8.77 -14.61
N ASP A 71 20.67 -9.28 -15.83
CA ASP A 71 19.48 -9.87 -16.47
C ASP A 71 18.90 -11.04 -15.67
N GLY A 72 17.60 -11.00 -15.41
CA GLY A 72 16.90 -11.95 -14.55
C GLY A 72 17.16 -11.79 -13.04
N GLY A 73 17.98 -10.81 -12.65
CA GLY A 73 18.28 -10.44 -11.27
C GLY A 73 17.09 -9.79 -10.56
N MET A 74 17.21 -9.59 -9.25
CA MET A 74 16.14 -9.11 -8.38
C MET A 74 16.44 -7.72 -7.81
N LEU A 75 15.50 -6.80 -7.99
CA LEU A 75 15.48 -5.51 -7.32
C LEU A 75 14.45 -5.54 -6.18
N MET A 76 14.90 -5.23 -4.99
CA MET A 76 14.09 -5.00 -3.80
C MET A 76 14.05 -3.51 -3.54
N CYS A 77 12.87 -2.94 -3.40
CA CYS A 77 12.71 -1.51 -3.25
C CYS A 77 11.72 -1.20 -2.13
N THR A 78 12.14 -0.36 -1.20
CA THR A 78 11.33 0.10 -0.07
C THR A 78 11.04 1.59 -0.23
N ALA A 79 9.79 1.99 -0.01
CA ALA A 79 9.39 3.38 0.07
C ALA A 79 8.68 3.64 1.40
N THR A 80 9.18 4.61 2.16
CA THR A 80 8.66 5.00 3.48
C THR A 80 7.84 6.29 3.43
N ASP A 81 7.74 6.95 2.27
CA ASP A 81 6.97 8.18 2.07
C ASP A 81 5.49 7.94 1.74
N MET A 82 4.84 7.10 2.55
CA MET A 82 3.42 6.75 2.39
C MET A 82 2.47 7.96 2.42
N ALA A 83 2.82 9.03 3.11
CA ALA A 83 2.03 10.27 3.08
C ALA A 83 1.94 10.87 1.67
N VAL A 84 3.00 10.75 0.87
CA VAL A 84 3.03 11.20 -0.53
C VAL A 84 2.29 10.21 -1.42
N LEU A 85 2.61 8.91 -1.31
CA LEU A 85 2.02 7.85 -2.14
C LEU A 85 0.52 7.64 -1.90
N CYS A 86 0.01 7.89 -0.69
CA CYS A 86 -1.41 7.79 -0.35
C CYS A 86 -2.20 9.09 -0.63
N GLY A 87 -1.60 10.09 -1.28
CA GLY A 87 -2.30 11.30 -1.71
C GLY A 87 -2.47 12.38 -0.65
N GLY A 88 -1.60 12.46 0.35
CA GLY A 88 -1.47 13.65 1.20
C GLY A 88 -0.96 14.86 0.42
N ASN A 89 0.03 14.63 -0.46
CA ASN A 89 0.66 15.63 -1.31
C ASN A 89 0.79 15.08 -2.74
N GLY A 90 -0.28 15.25 -3.53
CA GLY A 90 -0.38 14.68 -4.89
C GLY A 90 0.65 15.24 -5.86
N GLU A 91 0.97 16.53 -5.74
CA GLU A 91 1.97 17.26 -6.51
C GLU A 91 3.40 16.72 -6.29
N VAL A 92 3.72 16.36 -5.05
CA VAL A 92 5.01 15.75 -4.70
C VAL A 92 5.07 14.32 -5.22
N CYS A 93 3.95 13.59 -5.18
CA CYS A 93 3.88 12.23 -5.71
C CYS A 93 4.09 12.23 -7.23
N TYR A 94 3.46 13.16 -7.94
CA TYR A 94 3.63 13.31 -9.38
C TYR A 94 5.08 13.63 -9.75
N SER A 95 5.70 14.59 -9.04
CA SER A 95 7.10 14.95 -9.29
C SER A 95 8.09 13.82 -9.02
N LYS A 96 7.86 12.99 -7.99
CA LYS A 96 8.77 11.90 -7.62
C LYS A 96 8.54 10.60 -8.39
N TYR A 97 7.28 10.24 -8.61
CA TYR A 97 6.89 8.93 -9.12
C TYR A 97 6.27 8.96 -10.51
N GLY A 98 5.92 10.14 -11.04
CA GLY A 98 5.27 10.29 -12.33
C GLY A 98 3.80 9.87 -12.34
N SER A 99 3.15 9.81 -11.17
CA SER A 99 1.75 9.41 -11.02
C SER A 99 1.02 10.28 -10.01
N TYR A 100 -0.26 10.55 -10.26
CA TYR A 100 -1.13 11.30 -9.36
C TYR A 100 -1.95 10.34 -8.47
N PRO A 101 -1.73 10.32 -7.14
CA PRO A 101 -2.44 9.42 -6.23
C PRO A 101 -3.87 9.90 -5.97
N LEU A 102 -4.77 8.95 -5.68
CA LEU A 102 -6.13 9.23 -5.25
C LEU A 102 -6.32 8.90 -3.76
N ARG A 103 -7.15 9.68 -3.08
CA ARG A 103 -7.42 9.53 -1.63
C ARG A 103 -8.51 8.47 -1.36
N GLY A 104 -8.47 7.36 -2.08
CA GLY A 104 -9.37 6.22 -1.87
C GLY A 104 -8.98 5.36 -0.67
N LYS A 105 -9.89 4.49 -0.21
CA LYS A 105 -9.60 3.52 0.87
C LYS A 105 -8.52 2.50 0.47
N TYR A 106 -8.33 2.32 -0.84
CA TYR A 106 -7.29 1.50 -1.45
C TYR A 106 -5.94 2.20 -1.60
N CYS A 107 -5.72 3.35 -0.93
CA CYS A 107 -4.49 4.14 -1.06
C CYS A 107 -3.20 3.33 -0.83
N HIS A 108 -3.20 2.38 0.11
CA HIS A 108 -2.04 1.53 0.38
C HIS A 108 -1.71 0.58 -0.78
N GLU A 109 -2.71 0.01 -1.45
CA GLU A 109 -2.48 -0.79 -2.66
C GLU A 109 -2.10 0.10 -3.85
N MET A 110 -2.73 1.27 -3.97
CA MET A 110 -2.39 2.25 -4.99
C MET A 110 -0.93 2.69 -4.86
N ALA A 111 -0.42 2.88 -3.63
CA ALA A 111 0.99 3.17 -3.37
C ALA A 111 1.94 2.10 -3.92
N LEU A 112 1.64 0.81 -3.68
CA LEU A 112 2.41 -0.31 -4.25
C LEU A 112 2.41 -0.26 -5.79
N ARG A 113 1.24 -0.02 -6.39
CA ARG A 113 1.06 0.04 -7.85
C ARG A 113 1.73 1.26 -8.49
N ILE A 114 1.76 2.39 -7.79
CA ILE A 114 2.50 3.60 -8.21
C ILE A 114 4.00 3.31 -8.18
N LEU A 115 4.51 2.70 -7.11
CA LEU A 115 5.92 2.36 -7.01
C LEU A 115 6.33 1.39 -8.13
N LEU A 116 5.55 0.35 -8.41
CA LEU A 116 5.79 -0.57 -9.53
C LEU A 116 5.79 0.14 -10.88
N ALA A 117 4.81 1.01 -11.14
CA ALA A 117 4.77 1.80 -12.38
C ALA A 117 6.00 2.73 -12.52
N CYS A 118 6.46 3.30 -11.41
CA CYS A 118 7.67 4.13 -11.38
C CYS A 118 8.92 3.32 -11.72
N ILE A 119 9.09 2.12 -11.14
CA ILE A 119 10.23 1.24 -11.44
C ILE A 119 10.19 0.79 -12.90
N GLU A 120 9.02 0.38 -13.41
CA GLU A 120 8.85 -0.02 -14.81
C GLU A 120 9.23 1.13 -15.76
N SER A 121 8.81 2.36 -15.47
CA SER A 121 9.15 3.55 -16.26
C SER A 121 10.67 3.78 -16.36
N HIS A 122 11.41 3.59 -15.27
CA HIS A 122 12.88 3.67 -15.29
C HIS A 122 13.50 2.50 -16.08
N ALA A 123 12.99 1.28 -15.92
CA ALA A 123 13.50 0.11 -16.64
C ALA A 123 13.31 0.23 -18.17
N ASN A 124 12.16 0.73 -18.63
CA ASN A 124 11.85 0.84 -20.06
C ASN A 124 12.86 1.73 -20.81
N ARG A 125 13.43 2.76 -20.17
CA ARG A 125 14.44 3.64 -20.80
C ARG A 125 15.67 2.86 -21.28
N TYR A 126 15.93 1.71 -20.66
CA TYR A 126 17.06 0.83 -20.95
C TYR A 126 16.65 -0.44 -21.70
N LYS A 127 15.46 -0.47 -22.35
CA LYS A 127 14.90 -1.66 -23.03
C LYS A 127 14.73 -2.86 -22.08
N ARG A 128 14.53 -2.56 -20.79
CA ARG A 128 14.28 -3.53 -19.73
C ARG A 128 12.84 -3.44 -19.27
N TYR A 129 12.35 -4.50 -18.65
CA TYR A 129 11.02 -4.56 -18.05
C TYR A 129 11.09 -5.31 -16.71
N ILE A 130 10.10 -5.05 -15.86
CA ILE A 130 9.98 -5.68 -14.56
C ILE A 130 8.92 -6.77 -14.55
N VAL A 131 9.15 -7.77 -13.70
CA VAL A 131 8.19 -8.79 -13.31
C VAL A 131 8.05 -8.74 -11.78
N PRO A 132 6.94 -8.23 -11.24
CA PRO A 132 6.70 -8.22 -9.81
C PRO A 132 6.59 -9.64 -9.26
N VAL A 133 7.33 -9.91 -8.19
CA VAL A 133 7.36 -11.21 -7.50
C VAL A 133 6.53 -11.16 -6.24
N LEU A 134 6.73 -10.13 -5.42
CA LEU A 134 6.02 -9.90 -4.17
C LEU A 134 5.93 -8.41 -3.91
N SER A 135 4.81 -7.95 -3.38
CA SER A 135 4.59 -6.55 -3.02
C SER A 135 3.90 -6.53 -1.66
N VAL A 136 4.38 -5.77 -0.69
CA VAL A 136 3.83 -5.80 0.67
C VAL A 136 3.77 -4.40 1.25
N GLN A 137 2.68 -4.09 1.93
CA GLN A 137 2.62 -2.97 2.86
C GLN A 137 2.87 -3.49 4.28
N MET A 138 3.76 -2.83 5.00
CA MET A 138 4.14 -3.17 6.37
C MET A 138 4.14 -1.91 7.21
N ASP A 139 3.08 -1.71 7.98
CA ASP A 139 2.87 -0.56 8.87
C ASP A 139 3.01 0.79 8.13
N PHE A 140 4.18 1.40 8.20
CA PHE A 140 4.47 2.75 7.69
C PHE A 140 5.21 2.77 6.35
N TYR A 141 5.50 1.61 5.75
CA TYR A 141 6.22 1.53 4.48
C TYR A 141 5.62 0.51 3.52
N VAL A 142 5.98 0.66 2.24
CA VAL A 142 5.71 -0.33 1.19
C VAL A 142 7.03 -0.90 0.69
N ARG A 143 7.01 -2.19 0.35
CA ARG A 143 8.16 -2.90 -0.19
C ARG A 143 7.75 -3.75 -1.37
N VAL A 144 8.49 -3.63 -2.47
CA VAL A 144 8.27 -4.40 -3.69
C VAL A 144 9.53 -5.19 -4.04
N PHE A 145 9.31 -6.40 -4.56
CA PHE A 145 10.31 -7.34 -5.01
C PHE A 145 10.03 -7.60 -6.48
N VAL A 146 10.95 -7.20 -7.36
CA VAL A 146 10.75 -7.29 -8.81
C VAL A 146 11.96 -7.93 -9.46
N ARG A 147 11.74 -8.76 -10.48
CA ARG A 147 12.81 -9.24 -11.35
C ARG A 147 12.94 -8.32 -12.55
N ILE A 148 14.17 -8.03 -12.97
CA ILE A 148 14.45 -7.17 -14.12
C ILE A 148 14.98 -8.02 -15.25
N TYR A 149 14.38 -7.86 -16.42
CA TYR A 149 14.78 -8.57 -17.64
C TYR A 149 14.99 -7.58 -18.79
N THR A 150 15.83 -7.96 -19.73
CA THR A 150 16.24 -7.17 -20.88
C THR A 150 15.57 -7.76 -22.12
N SER A 151 14.55 -7.07 -22.63
CA SER A 151 13.90 -7.46 -23.88
C SER A 151 13.15 -6.29 -24.47
N ALA A 152 13.63 -5.82 -25.63
CA ALA A 152 12.97 -4.75 -26.37
C ALA A 152 11.57 -5.14 -26.88
N SER A 153 11.31 -6.44 -27.08
CA SER A 153 9.99 -6.93 -27.48
C SER A 153 9.02 -6.94 -26.30
N ALA A 154 9.43 -7.49 -25.15
CA ALA A 154 8.56 -7.59 -23.98
C ALA A 154 8.23 -6.22 -23.36
N MET A 155 9.14 -5.25 -23.46
CA MET A 155 8.92 -3.86 -23.05
C MET A 155 7.73 -3.21 -23.78
N LYS A 156 7.40 -3.63 -25.01
CA LYS A 156 6.22 -3.13 -25.73
C LYS A 156 4.90 -3.45 -25.01
N ASN A 157 4.90 -4.44 -24.12
CA ASN A 157 3.74 -4.80 -23.31
C ASN A 157 3.52 -3.85 -22.12
N THR A 158 4.46 -2.95 -21.80
CA THR A 158 4.32 -2.07 -20.63
C THR A 158 3.02 -1.27 -20.61
N PRO A 159 2.58 -0.60 -21.69
CA PRO A 159 1.32 0.14 -21.68
C PRO A 159 0.08 -0.72 -21.37
N LEU A 160 0.15 -2.04 -21.56
CA LEU A 160 -0.92 -2.99 -21.23
C LEU A 160 -1.02 -3.24 -19.72
N LYS A 161 0.08 -3.03 -18.99
CA LYS A 161 0.19 -3.24 -17.54
C LYS A 161 -0.09 -1.97 -16.74
N LEU A 162 -0.35 -0.84 -17.41
CA LEU A 162 -0.58 0.45 -16.80
C LEU A 162 -2.01 0.92 -17.04
N SER A 163 -2.60 1.59 -16.05
CA SER A 163 -3.94 2.14 -16.17
C SER A 163 -4.10 3.43 -15.37
N TYR A 164 -4.96 4.32 -15.84
CA TYR A 164 -5.49 5.43 -15.05
C TYR A 164 -6.69 4.96 -14.23
N VAL A 165 -6.93 5.59 -13.09
CA VAL A 165 -8.04 5.30 -12.18
C VAL A 165 -9.00 6.47 -12.19
N TYR A 166 -10.28 6.21 -12.45
CA TYR A 166 -11.35 7.17 -12.29
C TYR A 166 -12.14 6.81 -11.04
N GLN A 167 -12.08 7.65 -10.00
CA GLN A 167 -12.78 7.44 -8.73
C GLN A 167 -13.91 8.47 -8.58
N CYS A 168 -15.12 8.01 -8.34
CA CYS A 168 -16.27 8.86 -8.07
C CYS A 168 -16.11 9.55 -6.72
N THR A 169 -16.34 10.86 -6.67
CA THR A 169 -16.22 11.67 -5.44
C THR A 169 -17.37 11.44 -4.44
N GLY A 170 -18.48 10.85 -4.89
CA GLY A 170 -19.66 10.61 -4.06
C GLY A 170 -19.73 9.22 -3.45
N CYS A 171 -19.61 8.18 -4.28
CA CYS A 171 -19.83 6.79 -3.86
C CYS A 171 -18.57 5.94 -3.80
N ASP A 172 -17.39 6.52 -4.10
CA ASP A 172 -16.09 5.84 -4.17
C ASP A 172 -16.03 4.64 -5.15
N ALA A 173 -17.01 4.53 -6.05
CA ALA A 173 -16.92 3.66 -7.21
C ALA A 173 -15.70 4.04 -8.04
N PHE A 174 -14.93 3.06 -8.49
CA PHE A 174 -13.75 3.30 -9.30
C PHE A 174 -13.74 2.43 -10.56
N HIS A 175 -13.12 2.96 -11.62
CA HIS A 175 -12.96 2.29 -12.91
C HIS A 175 -11.52 2.48 -13.41
N LEU A 176 -10.98 1.47 -14.07
CA LEU A 176 -9.65 1.52 -14.65
C LEU A 176 -9.71 1.76 -16.16
N GLN A 177 -8.87 2.69 -16.64
CA GLN A 177 -8.64 2.93 -18.05
C GLN A 177 -7.24 2.44 -18.45
N PRO A 178 -7.13 1.30 -19.15
CA PRO A 178 -5.86 0.83 -19.69
C PRO A 178 -5.23 1.85 -20.64
N ILE A 179 -3.90 2.04 -20.56
CA ILE A 179 -3.19 2.98 -21.43
C ILE A 179 -3.05 2.42 -22.85
N GLY A 180 -2.76 1.12 -22.96
CA GLY A 180 -2.62 0.43 -24.23
C GLY A 180 -3.51 -0.80 -24.36
N ARG A 181 -3.69 -1.25 -25.59
CA ARG A 181 -4.31 -2.52 -25.95
C ARG A 181 -3.53 -3.19 -27.08
N THR A 182 -3.69 -4.50 -27.21
CA THR A 182 -3.15 -5.25 -28.35
C THR A 182 -4.26 -5.67 -29.30
N VAL A 183 -3.93 -5.72 -30.58
CA VAL A 183 -4.77 -6.33 -31.62
C VAL A 183 -3.90 -7.35 -32.35
N SER A 184 -4.24 -8.63 -32.20
CA SER A 184 -3.65 -9.71 -32.98
C SER A 184 -4.36 -9.83 -34.33
N LYS A 185 -3.60 -9.73 -35.42
CA LYS A 185 -4.06 -10.18 -36.75
C LYS A 185 -3.05 -11.18 -37.29
N ASN A 186 -3.53 -12.38 -37.57
CA ASN A 186 -2.75 -13.53 -38.01
C ASN A 186 -1.60 -13.82 -37.03
N THR A 187 -0.36 -13.52 -37.43
CA THR A 187 0.89 -13.70 -36.67
C THR A 187 1.49 -12.39 -36.13
N SER A 188 0.87 -11.24 -36.41
CA SER A 188 1.37 -9.93 -35.99
C SER A 188 0.56 -9.36 -34.83
N VAL A 189 1.25 -8.95 -33.76
CA VAL A 189 0.66 -8.22 -32.64
C VAL A 189 0.92 -6.73 -32.83
N ARG A 190 -0.16 -5.95 -32.97
CA ARG A 190 -0.09 -4.49 -33.00
C ARG A 190 -0.48 -3.90 -31.65
N TYR A 191 0.31 -2.94 -31.20
CA TYR A 191 0.07 -2.17 -29.97
C TYR A 191 -0.64 -0.88 -30.34
N LEU A 192 -1.79 -0.64 -29.72
CA LEU A 192 -2.63 0.53 -29.97
C LEU A 192 -2.96 1.22 -28.64
N PRO A 193 -3.32 2.51 -28.65
CA PRO A 193 -3.88 3.16 -27.49
C PRO A 193 -5.15 2.46 -26.99
N GLY A 194 -5.35 2.48 -25.67
CA GLY A 194 -6.60 2.06 -25.04
C GLY A 194 -7.78 2.92 -25.50
N PHE A 195 -9.00 2.37 -25.42
CA PHE A 195 -10.21 3.14 -25.72
C PHE A 195 -10.53 4.10 -24.57
N ALA A 196 -10.98 5.30 -24.90
CA ALA A 196 -11.41 6.32 -23.95
C ALA A 196 -12.64 7.08 -24.52
N PRO A 197 -13.56 7.56 -23.66
CA PRO A 197 -13.54 7.44 -22.20
C PRO A 197 -14.17 6.12 -21.69
N VAL A 198 -13.62 5.56 -20.61
CA VAL A 198 -14.19 4.37 -19.92
C VAL A 198 -15.43 4.71 -19.08
N VAL A 199 -15.52 5.95 -18.61
CA VAL A 199 -16.62 6.44 -17.78
C VAL A 199 -17.24 7.70 -18.39
N PRO A 200 -18.56 7.92 -18.23
CA PRO A 200 -19.18 9.20 -18.55
C PRO A 200 -18.66 10.33 -17.64
N GLN A 201 -19.05 11.58 -17.92
CA GLN A 201 -18.64 12.72 -17.10
C GLN A 201 -19.14 12.65 -15.65
N GLU A 202 -20.30 12.01 -15.43
CA GLU A 202 -20.94 11.85 -14.14
C GLU A 202 -21.20 10.38 -13.82
N CYS A 203 -21.10 10.01 -12.55
CA CYS A 203 -21.28 8.63 -12.11
C CYS A 203 -22.70 8.12 -12.38
N SER A 204 -22.80 6.97 -13.06
CA SER A 204 -24.08 6.29 -13.31
C SER A 204 -24.84 5.90 -12.02
N HIS A 205 -24.15 5.82 -10.89
CA HIS A 205 -24.73 5.42 -9.61
C HIS A 205 -25.24 6.59 -8.77
N CYS A 206 -24.45 7.66 -8.64
CA CYS A 206 -24.76 8.76 -7.71
C CYS A 206 -24.67 10.16 -8.34
N GLN A 207 -24.48 10.26 -9.66
CA GLN A 207 -24.47 11.52 -10.43
C GLN A 207 -23.37 12.52 -10.01
N LYS A 208 -22.43 12.14 -9.15
CA LYS A 208 -21.26 12.96 -8.81
C LYS A 208 -20.13 12.75 -9.84
N LYS A 209 -19.20 13.70 -9.91
CA LYS A 209 -18.06 13.71 -10.84
C LYS A 209 -17.00 12.66 -10.48
N PHE A 210 -16.12 12.36 -11.43
CA PHE A 210 -14.95 11.50 -11.24
C PHE A 210 -13.66 12.31 -11.08
N ASN A 211 -12.82 11.90 -10.14
CA ASN A 211 -11.42 12.29 -10.08
C ASN A 211 -10.57 11.29 -10.87
N MET A 212 -9.63 11.80 -11.65
CA MET A 212 -8.65 10.98 -12.39
C MET A 212 -7.33 10.91 -11.62
N GLY A 213 -6.76 9.72 -11.50
CA GLY A 213 -5.42 9.50 -10.96
C GLY A 213 -4.66 8.42 -11.71
N GLY A 214 -3.39 8.23 -11.36
CA GLY A 214 -2.45 7.34 -12.04
C GLY A 214 -1.39 8.09 -12.87
N PRO A 215 -0.67 7.39 -13.76
CA PRO A 215 -0.85 5.96 -14.08
C PRO A 215 -0.39 5.03 -12.96
N ILE A 216 -1.11 3.94 -12.76
CA ILE A 216 -0.76 2.87 -11.80
C ILE A 216 -0.51 1.55 -12.52
N TRP A 217 0.26 0.66 -11.90
CA TRP A 217 0.39 -0.73 -12.34
C TRP A 217 -0.93 -1.47 -12.15
N SER A 218 -1.57 -1.95 -13.21
CA SER A 218 -2.85 -2.68 -13.18
C SER A 218 -2.70 -4.19 -13.34
N ALA A 219 -1.54 -4.68 -13.76
CA ALA A 219 -1.23 -6.10 -13.84
C ALA A 219 -1.03 -6.74 -12.43
N PRO A 220 -0.88 -8.08 -12.33
CA PRO A 220 -0.58 -8.75 -11.07
C PRO A 220 0.67 -8.17 -10.38
N ILE A 221 0.62 -8.10 -9.05
CA ILE A 221 1.69 -7.54 -8.20
C ILE A 221 2.43 -8.63 -7.40
N HIS A 222 2.01 -9.89 -7.58
CA HIS A 222 2.57 -11.09 -6.95
C HIS A 222 2.68 -12.21 -7.98
N ASP A 223 3.72 -13.02 -7.83
CA ASP A 223 3.84 -14.32 -8.46
C ASP A 223 3.29 -15.37 -7.50
N GLN A 224 2.15 -15.98 -7.86
CA GLN A 224 1.44 -16.89 -6.96
C GLN A 224 2.18 -18.21 -6.72
N GLU A 225 2.94 -18.69 -7.71
CA GLU A 225 3.79 -19.87 -7.55
C GLU A 225 4.90 -19.57 -6.55
N TRP A 226 5.55 -18.42 -6.70
CA TRP A 226 6.61 -17.99 -5.80
C TRP A 226 6.12 -17.77 -4.37
N VAL A 227 4.96 -17.13 -4.19
CA VAL A 227 4.34 -16.93 -2.87
C VAL A 227 4.04 -18.27 -2.20
N THR A 228 3.52 -19.25 -2.95
CA THR A 228 3.18 -20.57 -2.41
C THR A 228 4.43 -21.34 -1.99
N ASN A 229 5.49 -21.29 -2.81
CA ASN A 229 6.76 -21.93 -2.51
C ASN A 229 7.41 -21.33 -1.25
N ILE A 230 7.47 -20.00 -1.15
CA ILE A 230 8.01 -19.35 0.05
C ILE A 230 7.18 -19.63 1.29
N LEU A 231 5.84 -19.66 1.17
CA LEU A 231 5.00 -20.01 2.29
C LEU A 231 5.27 -21.44 2.79
N SER A 232 5.62 -22.37 1.90
CA SER A 232 6.04 -23.73 2.27
C SER A 232 7.41 -23.71 2.96
N ASP A 233 8.39 -23.01 2.40
CA ASP A 233 9.75 -22.93 2.94
C ASP A 233 9.76 -22.27 4.32
N VAL A 234 9.06 -21.15 4.49
CA VAL A 234 8.94 -20.44 5.78
C VAL A 234 8.33 -21.33 6.84
N LYS A 235 7.32 -22.15 6.49
CA LYS A 235 6.71 -23.13 7.42
C LYS A 235 7.70 -24.20 7.88
N SER A 236 8.62 -24.62 7.00
CA SER A 236 9.68 -25.58 7.35
C SER A 236 10.78 -24.97 8.24
N MET A 237 10.99 -23.65 8.16
CA MET A 237 12.05 -22.91 8.87
C MET A 237 11.51 -22.03 9.99
N LYS A 238 10.56 -22.53 10.79
CA LYS A 238 9.90 -21.75 11.85
C LYS A 238 10.90 -21.13 12.84
N ASP A 239 11.90 -21.89 13.27
CA ASP A 239 12.85 -21.48 14.32
C ASP A 239 13.90 -20.46 13.82
N ARG A 240 14.04 -20.30 12.50
CA ARG A 240 15.03 -19.40 11.88
C ARG A 240 14.57 -17.95 11.85
N TYR A 241 13.27 -17.69 11.98
CA TYR A 241 12.68 -16.36 11.80
C TYR A 241 11.99 -15.84 13.07
N PRO A 242 12.54 -14.81 13.74
CA PRO A 242 11.92 -14.20 14.92
C PRO A 242 10.51 -13.64 14.67
N ALA A 243 10.21 -13.26 13.43
CA ALA A 243 8.91 -12.72 13.01
C ALA A 243 8.08 -13.73 12.20
N TYR A 244 8.28 -15.04 12.42
CA TYR A 244 7.63 -16.13 11.67
C TYR A 244 6.11 -15.93 11.56
N ASP A 245 5.42 -15.67 12.69
CA ASP A 245 3.95 -15.56 12.69
C ASP A 245 3.48 -14.43 11.78
N ARG A 246 4.20 -13.30 11.75
CA ARG A 246 3.88 -12.15 10.90
C ARG A 246 4.11 -12.47 9.43
N ILE A 247 5.24 -13.10 9.10
CA ILE A 247 5.57 -13.47 7.72
C ILE A 247 4.56 -14.50 7.19
N SER A 248 4.29 -15.55 7.98
CA SER A 248 3.34 -16.60 7.64
C SER A 248 1.91 -16.07 7.46
N ALA A 249 1.47 -15.16 8.34
CA ALA A 249 0.18 -14.47 8.24
C ALA A 249 0.02 -13.67 6.95
N VAL A 250 1.02 -12.85 6.61
CA VAL A 250 1.01 -12.00 5.41
C VAL A 250 1.04 -12.87 4.15
N LEU A 251 1.97 -13.82 4.06
CA LEU A 251 2.07 -14.71 2.90
C LEU A 251 0.82 -15.57 2.70
N THR A 252 0.21 -16.05 3.80
CA THR A 252 -1.07 -16.78 3.73
C THR A 252 -2.16 -15.87 3.16
N THR A 253 -2.25 -14.62 3.62
CA THR A 253 -3.26 -13.67 3.12
C THR A 253 -3.05 -13.35 1.64
N ILE A 254 -1.80 -13.16 1.21
CA ILE A 254 -1.44 -12.91 -0.20
C ILE A 254 -1.77 -14.12 -1.09
N SER A 255 -1.52 -15.35 -0.60
CA SER A 255 -1.85 -16.57 -1.35
C SER A 255 -3.35 -16.79 -1.59
N GLU A 256 -4.19 -16.15 -0.78
CA GLU A 256 -5.66 -16.18 -0.91
C GLU A 256 -6.21 -14.99 -1.69
N GLU A 257 -5.37 -14.02 -2.06
CA GLU A 257 -5.77 -12.76 -2.70
C GLU A 257 -5.97 -12.94 -4.22
N LEU A 258 -6.99 -12.30 -4.78
CA LEU A 258 -7.21 -12.29 -6.23
C LEU A 258 -6.08 -11.52 -6.95
N PRO A 259 -5.27 -12.18 -7.81
CA PRO A 259 -4.11 -11.56 -8.44
C PRO A 259 -4.47 -10.63 -9.61
N ASP A 260 -5.60 -10.90 -10.27
CA ASP A 260 -6.07 -10.23 -11.48
C ASP A 260 -7.00 -9.05 -11.19
N VAL A 261 -7.39 -8.84 -9.93
CA VAL A 261 -8.25 -7.74 -9.51
C VAL A 261 -7.43 -6.63 -8.86
N PRO A 262 -7.22 -5.50 -9.56
CA PRO A 262 -6.54 -4.33 -9.00
C PRO A 262 -7.42 -3.52 -8.06
N LEU A 263 -6.81 -3.05 -6.97
CA LEU A 263 -7.45 -2.27 -5.90
C LEU A 263 -8.49 -3.12 -5.15
N PHE A 264 -9.18 -2.51 -4.18
CA PHE A 264 -10.18 -3.19 -3.37
C PHE A 264 -11.31 -2.25 -2.95
N LEU A 265 -12.44 -2.84 -2.59
CA LEU A 265 -13.61 -2.18 -2.03
C LEU A 265 -13.57 -2.25 -0.51
N SER A 266 -14.07 -1.22 0.17
CA SER A 266 -14.23 -1.23 1.63
C SER A 266 -15.70 -1.35 1.98
N LEU A 267 -16.08 -2.45 2.64
CA LEU A 267 -17.46 -2.67 3.07
C LEU A 267 -17.95 -1.54 3.99
N HIS A 268 -17.10 -1.10 4.92
CA HIS A 268 -17.40 0.01 5.81
C HIS A 268 -17.71 1.29 5.03
N ASN A 269 -17.01 1.54 3.92
CA ASN A 269 -17.23 2.73 3.10
C ASN A 269 -18.56 2.65 2.35
N LEU A 270 -18.89 1.50 1.75
CA LEU A 270 -20.18 1.26 1.10
C LEU A 270 -21.34 1.52 2.09
N CYS A 271 -21.21 1.00 3.31
CA CYS A 271 -22.20 1.22 4.37
C CYS A 271 -22.25 2.68 4.83
N ALA A 272 -21.10 3.36 4.91
CA ALA A 272 -21.03 4.78 5.28
C ALA A 272 -21.65 5.70 4.22
N THR A 273 -21.60 5.33 2.94
CA THR A 273 -22.27 6.03 1.84
C THR A 273 -23.79 5.85 1.92
N LEU A 274 -24.27 4.65 2.26
CA LEU A 274 -25.71 4.35 2.38
C LEU A 274 -26.30 4.71 3.75
N LYS A 275 -25.46 4.99 4.75
CA LYS A 275 -25.80 5.10 6.18
C LYS A 275 -26.56 3.89 6.72
N CYS A 276 -26.18 2.70 6.26
CA CYS A 276 -26.80 1.45 6.72
C CYS A 276 -25.97 0.76 7.81
N THR A 277 -26.61 -0.15 8.53
CA THR A 277 -25.90 -1.09 9.40
C THR A 277 -25.02 -2.00 8.55
N SER A 278 -23.79 -2.22 8.97
CA SER A 278 -22.84 -3.04 8.21
C SER A 278 -23.23 -4.51 8.30
N PRO A 279 -23.39 -5.22 7.17
CA PRO A 279 -23.45 -6.68 7.21
C PRO A 279 -22.11 -7.22 7.73
N SER A 280 -22.14 -8.45 8.26
CA SER A 280 -20.89 -9.16 8.55
C SER A 280 -20.15 -9.45 7.24
N ALA A 281 -18.82 -9.42 7.28
CA ALA A 281 -17.99 -9.69 6.09
C ALA A 281 -18.29 -11.07 5.47
N VAL A 282 -18.69 -12.06 6.28
CA VAL A 282 -19.05 -13.42 5.83
C VAL A 282 -20.34 -13.41 5.03
N ILE A 283 -21.37 -12.67 5.50
CA ILE A 283 -22.65 -12.54 4.80
C ILE A 283 -22.46 -11.80 3.48
N PHE A 284 -21.73 -10.69 3.48
CA PHE A 284 -21.45 -9.94 2.26
C PHE A 284 -20.66 -10.77 1.23
N ARG A 285 -19.62 -11.49 1.67
CA ARG A 285 -18.89 -12.42 0.80
C ARG A 285 -19.78 -13.51 0.23
N SER A 286 -20.67 -14.07 1.04
CA SER A 286 -21.63 -15.08 0.57
C SER A 286 -22.53 -14.52 -0.53
N ALA A 287 -23.03 -13.29 -0.38
CA ALA A 287 -23.87 -12.65 -1.38
C ALA A 287 -23.13 -12.46 -2.72
N VAL A 288 -21.86 -12.04 -2.70
CA VAL A 288 -21.06 -11.87 -3.90
C VAL A 288 -20.77 -13.22 -4.58
N ILE A 289 -20.46 -14.26 -3.80
CA ILE A 289 -20.21 -15.61 -4.32
C ILE A 289 -21.48 -16.20 -4.93
N ASN A 290 -22.62 -16.05 -4.26
CA ASN A 290 -23.92 -16.54 -4.75
C ASN A 290 -24.38 -15.77 -6.01
N ALA A 291 -23.90 -14.53 -6.20
CA ALA A 291 -24.09 -13.77 -7.43
C ALA A 291 -23.18 -14.22 -8.59
N GLY A 292 -22.30 -15.22 -8.37
CA GLY A 292 -21.43 -15.79 -9.40
C GLY A 292 -20.06 -15.11 -9.53
N TYR A 293 -19.69 -14.24 -8.59
CA TYR A 293 -18.43 -13.48 -8.64
C TYR A 293 -17.41 -13.98 -7.61
N ARG A 294 -16.13 -13.77 -7.89
CA ARG A 294 -15.03 -14.12 -7.00
C ARG A 294 -14.81 -13.00 -5.99
N ILE A 295 -14.48 -13.36 -4.75
CA ILE A 295 -14.15 -12.39 -3.71
C ILE A 295 -13.00 -12.88 -2.83
N SER A 296 -12.07 -11.99 -2.49
CA SER A 296 -11.00 -12.25 -1.51
C SER A 296 -10.85 -11.10 -0.53
N GLY A 297 -10.10 -11.35 0.56
CA GLY A 297 -9.51 -10.26 1.34
C GLY A 297 -8.33 -9.62 0.61
N THR A 298 -7.73 -8.62 1.24
CA THR A 298 -6.47 -8.00 0.78
C THR A 298 -5.50 -7.93 1.94
N HIS A 299 -4.21 -8.13 1.70
CA HIS A 299 -3.19 -8.06 2.75
C HIS A 299 -2.93 -6.62 3.22
N VAL A 300 -3.28 -5.61 2.43
CA VAL A 300 -2.99 -4.20 2.79
C VAL A 300 -4.03 -3.57 3.72
N ASN A 301 -5.23 -4.18 3.85
CA ASN A 301 -6.30 -3.64 4.68
C ASN A 301 -7.23 -4.75 5.19
N PRO A 302 -7.42 -4.88 6.52
CA PRO A 302 -8.30 -5.92 7.09
C PRO A 302 -9.77 -5.81 6.68
N LEU A 303 -10.22 -4.61 6.32
CA LEU A 303 -11.60 -4.33 5.88
C LEU A 303 -11.73 -4.25 4.36
N GLY A 304 -10.65 -4.51 3.63
CA GLY A 304 -10.63 -4.49 2.18
C GLY A 304 -11.09 -5.83 1.57
N LEU A 305 -11.87 -5.73 0.50
CA LEU A 305 -12.42 -6.85 -0.25
C LEU A 305 -12.14 -6.65 -1.74
N LYS A 306 -11.46 -7.62 -2.36
CA LYS A 306 -11.25 -7.64 -3.81
C LYS A 306 -12.33 -8.49 -4.44
N SER A 307 -12.95 -7.98 -5.50
CA SER A 307 -13.99 -8.70 -6.23
C SER A 307 -13.91 -8.36 -7.71
N ASP A 308 -14.21 -9.34 -8.57
CA ASP A 308 -14.40 -9.11 -10.00
C ASP A 308 -15.84 -8.70 -10.36
N ALA A 309 -16.71 -8.57 -9.35
CA ALA A 309 -18.06 -8.06 -9.52
C ALA A 309 -18.05 -6.59 -9.98
N PRO A 310 -18.80 -6.24 -11.05
CA PRO A 310 -19.04 -4.86 -11.42
C PRO A 310 -19.66 -4.07 -10.27
N MET A 311 -19.39 -2.76 -10.24
CA MET A 311 -19.92 -1.89 -9.20
C MET A 311 -21.46 -1.86 -9.17
N GLU A 312 -22.13 -2.05 -10.31
CA GLU A 312 -23.58 -2.23 -10.41
C GLU A 312 -24.08 -3.38 -9.54
N VAL A 313 -23.43 -4.55 -9.64
CA VAL A 313 -23.78 -5.74 -8.85
C VAL A 313 -23.53 -5.51 -7.36
N ILE A 314 -22.41 -4.87 -7.01
CA ILE A 314 -22.11 -4.53 -5.62
C ILE A 314 -23.18 -3.62 -5.02
N TRP A 315 -23.62 -2.60 -5.76
CA TRP A 315 -24.70 -1.72 -5.31
C TRP A 315 -26.05 -2.45 -5.22
N ASP A 316 -26.36 -3.37 -6.15
CA ASP A 316 -27.58 -4.18 -6.09
C ASP A 316 -27.63 -5.07 -4.84
N ILE A 317 -26.51 -5.69 -4.48
CA ILE A 317 -26.39 -6.45 -3.23
C ILE A 317 -26.65 -5.55 -2.02
N MET A 318 -26.07 -4.36 -2.00
CA MET A 318 -26.29 -3.41 -0.91
C MET A 318 -27.72 -2.85 -0.87
N ARG A 319 -28.37 -2.63 -2.02
CA ARG A 319 -29.80 -2.26 -2.09
C ARG A 319 -30.68 -3.35 -1.49
N CYS A 320 -30.43 -4.62 -1.82
CA CYS A 320 -31.14 -5.75 -1.21
C CYS A 320 -30.93 -5.81 0.30
N TRP A 321 -29.72 -5.52 0.77
CA TRP A 321 -29.42 -5.45 2.21
C TRP A 321 -30.23 -4.36 2.91
N VAL A 322 -30.29 -3.16 2.34
CA VAL A 322 -31.04 -2.02 2.88
C VAL A 322 -32.56 -2.24 2.84
N LYS A 323 -33.09 -2.98 1.85
CA LYS A 323 -34.50 -3.42 1.85
C LYS A 323 -34.83 -4.28 3.08
N ASN A 324 -33.89 -5.14 3.50
CA ASN A 324 -34.05 -5.98 4.70
C ASN A 324 -33.75 -5.23 6.01
N HIS A 325 -32.93 -4.16 5.96
CA HIS A 325 -32.54 -3.34 7.11
C HIS A 325 -32.75 -1.85 6.78
N PRO A 326 -33.98 -1.35 6.95
CA PRO A 326 -34.34 0.00 6.51
C PRO A 326 -33.51 1.07 7.24
N VAL A 327 -33.09 2.07 6.47
CA VAL A 327 -32.31 3.22 6.96
C VAL A 327 -33.22 4.43 7.18
N LYS A 328 -32.77 5.37 8.02
CA LYS A 328 -33.44 6.66 8.18
C LYS A 328 -33.42 7.43 6.86
N ALA A 329 -34.49 8.17 6.59
CA ALA A 329 -34.59 9.02 5.41
C ALA A 329 -33.43 10.03 5.37
N GLN A 330 -32.81 10.16 4.20
CA GLN A 330 -31.69 11.06 3.94
C GLN A 330 -32.09 12.11 2.91
N PRO A 331 -31.41 13.28 2.88
CA PRO A 331 -31.61 14.27 1.83
C PRO A 331 -31.41 13.69 0.43
N ALA A 332 -32.22 14.15 -0.54
CA ALA A 332 -32.22 13.61 -1.90
C ALA A 332 -30.88 13.78 -2.64
N ASP A 333 -30.09 14.80 -2.30
CA ASP A 333 -28.78 15.07 -2.93
C ASP A 333 -27.63 14.18 -2.39
N GLN A 334 -27.86 13.41 -1.32
CA GLN A 334 -26.83 12.52 -0.82
C GLN A 334 -26.62 11.35 -1.79
N PRO A 335 -25.36 10.94 -2.06
CA PRO A 335 -25.06 9.82 -2.93
C PRO A 335 -25.83 8.53 -2.58
N GLY A 336 -26.02 8.27 -1.27
CA GLY A 336 -26.76 7.12 -0.80
C GLY A 336 -28.23 7.12 -1.22
N SER A 337 -28.91 8.27 -1.13
CA SER A 337 -30.31 8.42 -1.53
C SER A 337 -30.51 8.15 -3.03
N VAL A 338 -29.61 8.67 -3.87
CA VAL A 338 -29.65 8.44 -5.34
C VAL A 338 -29.43 6.97 -5.69
N ILE A 339 -28.52 6.30 -4.98
CA ILE A 339 -28.26 4.86 -5.17
C ILE A 339 -29.48 4.03 -4.76
N LEU A 340 -30.13 4.37 -3.65
CA LEU A 340 -31.29 3.65 -3.11
C LEU A 340 -32.59 3.93 -3.89
N ALA A 341 -32.66 5.04 -4.63
CA ALA A 341 -33.80 5.36 -5.49
C ALA A 341 -33.94 4.41 -6.69
N LYS A 342 -32.86 3.74 -7.08
CA LYS A 342 -32.87 2.72 -8.15
C LYS A 342 -33.23 1.36 -7.56
N GLU A 343 -34.14 0.64 -8.22
CA GLU A 343 -34.44 -0.73 -7.82
C GLU A 343 -33.27 -1.68 -8.15
N PRO A 344 -33.00 -2.70 -7.31
CA PRO A 344 -32.00 -3.71 -7.61
C PRO A 344 -32.49 -4.59 -8.77
N VAL A 345 -31.63 -4.79 -9.78
CA VAL A 345 -31.89 -5.72 -10.89
C VAL A 345 -31.60 -7.15 -10.43
N LEU A 346 -30.51 -7.32 -9.68
CA LEU A 346 -30.14 -8.58 -9.05
C LEU A 346 -30.78 -8.74 -7.67
N GLN A 347 -31.47 -9.86 -7.43
CA GLN A 347 -31.88 -10.27 -6.08
C GLN A 347 -30.73 -10.99 -5.38
N ALA A 348 -30.17 -10.38 -4.34
CA ALA A 348 -29.03 -10.92 -3.62
C ALA A 348 -29.44 -12.07 -2.68
N ASN A 349 -28.75 -13.21 -2.79
CA ASN A 349 -28.89 -14.33 -1.87
C ASN A 349 -27.85 -14.25 -0.75
N PHE A 350 -28.30 -13.93 0.46
CA PHE A 350 -27.43 -13.83 1.66
C PHE A 350 -27.20 -15.16 2.39
N ALA A 351 -27.69 -16.29 1.87
CA ALA A 351 -27.44 -17.60 2.45
C ALA A 351 -25.93 -17.90 2.48
N ARG A 352 -25.45 -18.47 3.58
CA ARG A 352 -24.03 -18.68 3.82
C ARG A 352 -23.44 -19.64 2.78
N ALA A 353 -22.54 -19.13 1.95
CA ALA A 353 -21.81 -19.96 1.00
C ALA A 353 -20.66 -20.67 1.72
N VAL A 354 -20.40 -21.95 1.42
CA VAL A 354 -19.29 -22.72 2.02
C VAL A 354 -17.93 -22.04 1.74
N ALA A 355 -17.79 -21.40 0.57
CA ALA A 355 -16.60 -20.65 0.16
C ALA A 355 -16.47 -19.23 0.77
N SER A 356 -17.44 -18.78 1.59
CA SER A 356 -17.41 -17.43 2.20
C SER A 356 -16.37 -17.26 3.30
N LEU A 357 -15.94 -18.35 3.91
CA LEU A 357 -14.82 -18.39 4.85
C LEU A 357 -13.52 -18.55 4.08
N SER A 358 -12.53 -17.71 4.35
CA SER A 358 -11.20 -17.93 3.78
C SER A 358 -10.56 -19.15 4.43
N LYS A 359 -9.69 -19.87 3.69
CA LYS A 359 -9.06 -21.10 4.20
C LYS A 359 -8.23 -20.81 5.46
N ALA A 360 -7.66 -19.62 5.59
CA ALA A 360 -6.99 -19.11 6.77
C ALA A 360 -7.92 -18.96 7.98
N GLN A 361 -9.16 -18.47 7.79
CA GLN A 361 -10.16 -18.41 8.87
C GLN A 361 -10.61 -19.81 9.30
N ALA A 362 -10.77 -20.71 8.34
CA ALA A 362 -11.07 -22.12 8.63
C ALA A 362 -9.92 -22.80 9.41
N LYS A 363 -8.67 -22.41 9.15
CA LYS A 363 -7.46 -22.93 9.82
C LYS A 363 -7.02 -22.12 11.07
N LYS A 364 -7.82 -21.14 11.52
CA LYS A 364 -7.48 -20.25 12.67
C LYS A 364 -6.12 -19.55 12.57
N VAL A 365 -5.63 -19.26 11.36
CA VAL A 365 -4.39 -18.50 11.16
C VAL A 365 -4.72 -17.00 11.25
N ALA A 366 -4.06 -16.28 12.17
CA ALA A 366 -4.21 -14.83 12.29
C ALA A 366 -3.67 -14.16 11.01
N ARG A 367 -4.48 -13.30 10.38
CA ARG A 367 -4.11 -12.59 9.12
C ARG A 367 -3.44 -11.26 9.37
N PHE A 368 -3.89 -10.56 10.41
CA PHE A 368 -3.35 -9.30 10.87
C PHE A 368 -2.92 -9.47 12.31
N LEU A 369 -1.62 -9.33 12.56
CA LEU A 369 -1.10 -9.30 13.92
C LEU A 369 -1.13 -7.85 14.41
N PRO A 370 -1.39 -7.63 15.72
CA PRO A 370 -1.27 -6.29 16.29
C PRO A 370 0.16 -5.77 16.15
N ASN A 371 0.29 -4.45 16.06
CA ASN A 371 1.61 -3.81 16.06
C ASN A 371 2.35 -4.17 17.37
N PRO A 372 3.66 -4.50 17.31
CA PRO A 372 4.47 -4.67 18.51
C PRO A 372 4.48 -3.41 19.40
N GLU A 373 5.00 -3.58 20.63
CA GLU A 373 5.15 -2.68 21.79
C GLU A 373 5.03 -1.14 21.62
N ARG A 374 4.81 -0.47 22.75
CA ARG A 374 4.52 0.98 22.94
C ARG A 374 5.48 1.99 22.26
N HIS A 375 6.63 1.55 21.74
CA HIS A 375 7.64 2.38 21.04
C HIS A 375 7.95 1.90 19.62
N TRP A 376 7.05 1.12 19.01
CA TRP A 376 7.19 0.59 17.66
C TRP A 376 6.90 1.64 16.59
N GLY A 377 7.86 1.89 15.69
CA GLY A 377 7.75 2.84 14.58
C GLY A 377 9.06 3.58 14.28
N PRO A 378 9.17 4.27 13.12
CA PRO A 378 10.37 5.03 12.79
C PRO A 378 10.52 6.19 13.79
N LYS A 379 11.68 6.23 14.47
CA LYS A 379 12.02 7.34 15.37
C LYS A 379 12.09 8.65 14.58
N LEU A 380 11.78 9.76 15.26
CA LEU A 380 11.95 11.10 14.69
C LEU A 380 13.37 11.26 14.11
N ARG A 381 13.46 11.91 12.95
CA ARG A 381 14.73 12.25 12.31
C ARG A 381 15.64 12.97 13.32
N ALA A 382 16.90 12.56 13.42
CA ALA A 382 17.86 13.18 14.32
C ALA A 382 17.87 14.71 14.14
N GLY A 383 17.75 15.47 15.24
CA GLY A 383 17.77 16.94 15.25
C GLY A 383 16.41 17.65 15.34
N ARG A 384 15.26 16.95 15.26
CA ARG A 384 13.95 17.57 15.56
C ARG A 384 13.59 17.40 17.04
N GLN A 385 13.38 18.51 17.75
CA GLN A 385 12.86 18.51 19.11
C GLN A 385 11.37 18.13 19.14
N ILE A 386 10.99 17.36 20.17
CA ILE A 386 9.60 16.96 20.44
C ILE A 386 8.83 18.21 20.86
N THR A 387 7.90 18.65 20.02
CA THR A 387 6.94 19.72 20.39
C THR A 387 5.72 19.14 21.09
N SER A 388 4.96 19.98 21.80
CA SER A 388 3.76 19.60 22.58
C SER A 388 2.72 18.81 21.79
N LYS A 389 2.68 18.98 20.46
CA LYS A 389 1.81 18.21 19.54
C LYS A 389 2.16 16.72 19.43
N HIS A 390 3.33 16.29 19.91
CA HIS A 390 3.80 14.90 19.88
C HIS A 390 3.73 14.20 21.26
N ILE A 391 3.29 14.89 22.31
CA ILE A 391 3.28 14.36 23.69
C ILE A 391 2.18 13.31 23.89
N SER A 392 1.11 13.35 23.10
CA SER A 392 0.05 12.31 23.13
C SER A 392 0.52 10.91 22.73
N LEU A 393 1.68 10.80 22.07
CA LEU A 393 2.32 9.53 21.72
C LEU A 393 3.18 8.94 22.85
N LEU A 394 3.42 9.70 23.93
CA LEU A 394 4.37 9.35 25.00
C LEU A 394 3.70 8.86 26.31
N GLY A 395 2.38 8.74 26.34
CA GLY A 395 1.62 8.22 27.49
C GLY A 395 1.34 9.25 28.59
N GLU A 396 0.41 8.91 29.48
CA GLU A 396 -0.15 9.80 30.51
C GLU A 396 0.89 10.33 31.52
N GLU A 397 1.95 9.58 31.82
CA GLU A 397 2.98 10.00 32.78
C GLU A 397 3.80 11.21 32.31
N LYS A 398 4.10 11.32 31.00
CA LYS A 398 4.79 12.50 30.44
C LYS A 398 3.85 13.68 30.21
N VAL A 399 2.56 13.42 29.97
CA VAL A 399 1.52 14.47 29.96
C VAL A 399 1.40 15.08 31.34
N ASN A 400 1.32 14.25 32.40
CA ASN A 400 1.22 14.71 33.78
C ASN A 400 2.51 15.39 34.27
N GLY A 401 3.68 14.90 33.88
CA GLY A 401 4.96 15.55 34.20
C GLY A 401 5.17 16.90 33.51
N CYS A 402 4.63 17.11 32.29
CA CYS A 402 4.65 18.42 31.63
C CYS A 402 3.63 19.39 32.22
N LEU A 403 2.46 18.90 32.66
CA LEU A 403 1.46 19.73 33.34
C LEU A 403 1.97 20.20 34.70
N SER A 404 2.61 19.32 35.49
CA SER A 404 3.22 19.71 36.77
C SER A 404 4.38 20.70 36.61
N HIS A 405 5.15 20.60 35.51
CA HIS A 405 6.22 21.56 35.21
C HIS A 405 5.68 22.91 34.75
N GLN A 406 4.60 22.95 33.96
CA GLN A 406 3.96 24.21 33.57
C GLN A 406 3.32 24.94 34.76
N ASP A 407 2.69 24.21 35.69
CA ASP A 407 2.15 24.79 36.92
C ASP A 407 3.28 25.35 37.82
N SER A 408 4.41 24.64 37.92
CA SER A 408 5.58 25.13 38.69
C SER A 408 6.26 26.37 38.08
N GLU A 409 6.26 26.51 36.74
CA GLU A 409 6.79 27.70 36.07
C GLU A 409 5.84 28.91 36.16
N LEU A 410 4.52 28.66 36.22
CA LEU A 410 3.51 29.69 36.44
C LEU A 410 3.53 30.21 37.88
N ASP A 411 3.71 29.33 38.87
CA ASP A 411 3.86 29.72 40.28
C ASP A 411 5.18 30.46 40.55
N ALA A 412 6.28 30.06 39.91
CA ALA A 412 7.56 30.79 40.00
C ALA A 412 7.51 32.18 39.36
N LYS A 413 6.66 32.37 38.32
CA LYS A 413 6.42 33.69 37.71
C LYS A 413 5.49 34.55 38.56
N ARG A 414 4.48 33.98 39.22
CA ARG A 414 3.61 34.70 40.18
C ARG A 414 4.39 35.21 41.40
N GLN A 415 5.23 34.37 41.99
CA GLN A 415 6.07 34.77 43.14
C GLN A 415 7.13 35.84 42.79
N LYS A 416 7.53 35.95 41.50
CA LYS A 416 8.42 37.01 41.04
C LYS A 416 7.70 38.35 40.84
N ILE A 417 6.41 38.34 40.52
CA ILE A 417 5.61 39.55 40.33
C ILE A 417 5.21 40.14 41.69
N GLU A 418 4.80 39.29 42.66
CA GLU A 418 4.46 39.75 44.02
C GLU A 418 5.66 40.35 44.78
N LYS A 419 6.89 39.89 44.52
CA LYS A 419 8.11 40.47 45.13
C LYS A 419 8.55 41.82 44.54
N LEU A 420 7.98 42.25 43.42
CA LEU A 420 8.29 43.53 42.79
C LEU A 420 7.32 44.65 43.18
N GLU A 421 6.16 44.31 43.77
CA GLU A 421 5.15 45.28 44.23
C GLU A 421 5.32 45.70 45.71
N ASP A 422 6.15 45.00 46.49
CA ASP A 422 6.33 45.23 47.94
C ASP A 422 7.69 45.91 48.33
N ALA A 423 8.36 46.59 47.41
CA ALA A 423 9.56 47.38 47.76
C ALA A 423 9.16 48.79 48.26
N PRO A 424 9.50 49.19 49.51
CA PRO A 424 9.14 50.50 50.04
C PRO A 424 9.92 51.62 49.35
N ALA A 425 9.23 52.73 49.06
CA ALA A 425 9.82 53.97 48.59
C ALA A 425 10.64 54.61 49.72
N GLU A 426 11.96 54.66 49.57
CA GLU A 426 12.80 55.54 50.39
C GLU A 426 12.88 56.92 49.73
N SER A 427 12.57 57.93 50.54
CA SER A 427 12.60 59.37 50.33
C SER A 427 13.99 59.93 50.07
#